data_AF-A0A4R6IUS8-F1
#
_entry.id   AF-A0A4R6IUS8-F1
#
_cell.length_a   1.000
_cell.length_b   1.000
_cell.length_c   1.000
_cell.angle_alpha   90.00
_cell.angle_beta   90.00
_cell.angle_gamma   90.00
#
_symmetry.space_group_name_H-M   'P 1'
#
loop_
_entity.id
_entity.type
_entity.pdbx_description
1 polymer ?
#
loop_
_entity_poly.entity_id
_entity_poly.type
_entity_poly.pdbx_seq_one_letter_code
_entity_poly.pdbx_strand_id
1 'polypeptide(L)'
;MKKIIVCFLLLTGTVQLLPAQYRDLPNRSESIFDNPPPGKSNAHFVFYLSKNIRIGLEFEYISQLEQLPDLDSLVKVAASMLDPLSDSLKADGIVRRVDVVLTDLIPKIRLISHPEFTNTYTIKDQELMQLKINQDTIRIIGLSKSRAAWNVMDVNGKKSIQLRPSLFSVTIITNNIADIATIEPDALQKCVASLQQKVEKFYKRDKLNSPSYNYRASFNMLTGKMFSPINDSYIPTGYEKISPVLGFSLTAVRGSIAPSIQAGIAFNTGNNYFNNSFRFYIERQYFFSRDASNKLNTDANIFAVAQLTQTEKNRSGNNLYFAGNLSIGYLVSRKGNWYEPSTLRIGLPVLKNKHLSIEPQLVFNGWFKNLSPSIKFSFNF
;
A
#
# COMPACT_ATOMS: atom_id res chain seq x y z
N MET A 1 -35.60 15.88 33.89
CA MET A 1 -34.21 16.40 33.74
C MET A 1 -33.13 15.53 34.38
N LYS A 2 -33.36 14.87 35.54
CA LYS A 2 -32.33 14.05 36.21
C LYS A 2 -31.82 12.82 35.42
N LYS A 3 -32.60 12.27 34.48
CA LYS A 3 -32.20 11.12 33.64
C LYS A 3 -31.24 11.46 32.49
N ILE A 4 -31.19 12.73 32.06
CA ILE A 4 -30.29 13.19 30.97
C ILE A 4 -28.87 13.45 31.51
N ILE A 5 -28.75 13.87 32.77
CA ILE A 5 -27.45 14.15 33.42
C ILE A 5 -26.68 12.85 33.70
N VAL A 6 -27.36 11.73 33.98
CA VAL A 6 -26.72 10.42 34.20
C VAL A 6 -26.14 9.85 32.89
N CYS A 7 -26.77 10.09 31.73
CA CYS A 7 -26.20 9.70 30.44
C CYS A 7 -24.96 10.53 30.06
N PHE A 8 -24.86 11.79 30.50
CA PHE A 8 -23.66 12.60 30.27
C PHE A 8 -22.50 12.24 31.21
N LEU A 9 -22.79 11.85 32.46
CA LEU A 9 -21.76 11.40 33.40
C LEU A 9 -21.15 10.03 33.05
N LEU A 10 -21.90 9.17 32.34
CA LEU A 10 -21.38 7.91 31.79
C LEU A 10 -20.45 8.13 30.57
N LEU A 11 -20.51 9.29 29.91
CA LEU A 11 -19.63 9.65 28.79
C LEU A 11 -18.34 10.34 29.25
N THR A 12 -18.29 10.87 30.46
CA THR A 12 -17.10 11.54 31.02
C THR A 12 -16.31 10.64 31.97
N GLY A 13 -16.50 9.32 31.90
CA GLY A 13 -15.66 8.37 32.62
C GLY A 13 -14.20 8.69 32.34
N THR A 14 -13.45 9.06 33.37
CA THR A 14 -12.02 9.30 33.32
C THR A 14 -11.35 7.97 33.00
N VAL A 15 -11.23 7.66 31.71
CA VAL A 15 -10.43 6.56 31.22
C VAL A 15 -8.99 6.97 31.48
N GLN A 16 -8.46 6.62 32.65
CA GLN A 16 -7.03 6.38 32.75
C GLN A 16 -6.75 5.20 31.82
N LEU A 17 -6.34 5.52 30.59
CA LEU A 17 -5.97 4.56 29.58
C LEU A 17 -4.91 3.63 30.18
N LEU A 18 -5.25 2.36 30.32
CA LEU A 18 -4.30 1.34 30.71
C LEU A 18 -3.19 1.29 29.63
N PRO A 19 -1.92 1.03 29.98
CA PRO A 19 -0.80 1.05 29.02
C PRO A 19 -1.00 0.18 27.76
N ALA A 20 -1.84 -0.86 27.85
CA ALA A 20 -2.19 -1.75 26.74
C ALA A 20 -3.19 -1.16 25.72
N GLN A 21 -3.80 0.00 26.01
CA GLN A 21 -4.80 0.66 25.15
C GLN A 21 -4.21 1.77 24.27
N TYR A 22 -2.92 2.08 24.39
CA TYR A 22 -2.18 2.87 23.40
C TYR A 22 -1.91 2.03 22.14
N ARG A 23 -2.96 1.66 21.39
CA ARG A 23 -2.84 0.98 20.10
C ARG A 23 -2.30 1.87 18.98
N ASP A 24 -2.37 3.18 19.14
CA ASP A 24 -2.00 4.15 18.09
C ASP A 24 -0.56 4.68 18.19
N LEU A 25 0.16 4.38 19.27
CA LEU A 25 1.61 4.62 19.35
C LEU A 25 2.33 3.34 18.92
N PRO A 26 3.36 3.43 18.05
CA PRO A 26 4.14 2.25 17.70
C PRO A 26 4.71 1.64 18.98
N ASN A 27 4.42 0.35 19.22
CA ASN A 27 5.02 -0.40 20.31
C ASN A 27 6.54 -0.15 20.27
N ARG A 28 7.14 0.23 21.41
CA ARG A 28 8.56 0.58 21.49
C ARG A 28 9.45 -0.51 20.90
N SER A 29 9.09 -1.78 21.07
CA SER A 29 9.78 -2.91 20.44
C SER A 29 9.75 -2.79 18.91
N GLU A 30 8.57 -2.59 18.31
CA GLU A 30 8.45 -2.44 16.85
C GLU A 30 9.15 -1.19 16.32
N SER A 31 9.15 -0.10 17.08
CA SER A 31 9.89 1.11 16.67
C SER A 31 11.41 0.89 16.56
N ILE A 32 11.96 -0.09 17.30
CA ILE A 32 13.40 -0.41 17.32
C ILE A 32 13.73 -1.45 16.24
N PHE A 33 12.92 -2.50 16.11
CA PHE A 33 13.28 -3.68 15.31
C PHE A 33 12.55 -3.78 13.96
N ASP A 34 11.51 -2.98 13.72
CA ASP A 34 10.72 -2.96 12.48
C ASP A 34 10.92 -1.64 11.71
N ASN A 35 12.14 -1.10 11.72
CA ASN A 35 12.54 0.06 10.94
C ASN A 35 13.81 -0.21 10.09
N PRO A 36 13.71 -0.34 8.74
CA PRO A 36 12.49 -0.23 7.95
C PRO A 36 11.51 -1.38 8.26
N PRO A 37 10.21 -1.23 8.00
CA PRO A 37 9.27 -2.33 8.20
C PRO A 37 9.44 -3.41 7.12
N PRO A 38 9.51 -4.70 7.49
CA PRO A 38 9.72 -5.80 6.53
C PRO A 38 8.73 -5.76 5.35
N GLY A 39 9.23 -5.89 4.14
CA GLY A 39 8.46 -5.95 2.88
C GLY A 39 7.82 -4.64 2.43
N LYS A 40 7.86 -3.58 3.26
CA LYS A 40 7.23 -2.27 2.98
C LYS A 40 8.21 -1.25 2.39
N SER A 41 9.49 -1.61 2.29
CA SER A 41 10.50 -0.80 1.65
C SER A 41 10.22 -0.59 0.15
N ASN A 42 10.50 0.61 -0.34
CA ASN A 42 10.33 0.98 -1.75
C ASN A 42 11.38 0.31 -2.65
N ALA A 43 12.52 -0.09 -2.08
CA ALA A 43 13.52 -0.91 -2.74
C ALA A 43 13.69 -2.23 -1.98
N HIS A 44 13.38 -3.36 -2.63
CA HIS A 44 13.44 -4.70 -2.05
C HIS A 44 13.93 -5.73 -3.08
N PHE A 45 15.06 -6.38 -2.80
CA PHE A 45 15.69 -7.32 -3.71
C PHE A 45 15.92 -8.66 -3.02
N VAL A 46 15.67 -9.76 -3.73
CA VAL A 46 15.85 -11.12 -3.20
C VAL A 46 16.87 -11.87 -4.04
N PHE A 47 17.77 -12.59 -3.39
CA PHE A 47 18.84 -13.37 -4.00
C PHE A 47 18.71 -14.80 -3.51
N TYR A 48 18.66 -15.74 -4.45
CA TYR A 48 18.59 -17.17 -4.20
C TYR A 48 19.99 -17.74 -4.38
N LEU A 49 20.57 -18.27 -3.30
CA LEU A 49 21.90 -18.84 -3.24
C LEU A 49 21.82 -20.38 -3.25
N SER A 50 22.98 -21.04 -3.15
CA SER A 50 23.07 -22.48 -2.95
C SER A 50 22.45 -22.90 -1.60
N LYS A 51 22.18 -24.20 -1.43
CA LYS A 51 21.74 -24.82 -0.16
C LYS A 51 20.45 -24.20 0.44
N ASN A 52 19.54 -23.73 -0.42
CA ASN A 52 18.28 -23.09 -0.02
C ASN A 52 18.44 -21.81 0.82
N ILE A 53 19.60 -21.16 0.76
CA ILE A 53 19.81 -19.87 1.40
C ILE A 53 19.20 -18.77 0.52
N ARG A 54 18.47 -17.84 1.16
CA ARG A 54 17.95 -16.65 0.48
C ARG A 54 18.41 -15.39 1.21
N ILE A 55 18.84 -14.40 0.45
CA ILE A 55 19.23 -13.09 0.98
C ILE A 55 18.25 -12.04 0.44
N GLY A 56 17.66 -11.25 1.32
CA GLY A 56 16.83 -10.10 1.02
C GLY A 56 17.57 -8.81 1.37
N LEU A 57 17.59 -7.85 0.47
CA LEU A 57 18.09 -6.50 0.73
C LEU A 57 16.94 -5.51 0.66
N GLU A 58 16.77 -4.71 1.71
CA GLU A 58 15.77 -3.65 1.77
C GLU A 58 16.41 -2.30 2.03
N PHE A 59 16.00 -1.32 1.23
CA PHE A 59 16.45 0.06 1.33
C PHE A 59 15.27 1.02 1.37
N GLU A 60 15.41 2.07 2.16
CA GLU A 60 14.51 3.23 2.15
C GLU A 60 14.61 3.99 0.82
N TYR A 61 15.82 4.05 0.24
CA TYR A 61 16.17 4.68 -1.03
C TYR A 61 17.12 3.81 -1.85
N ILE A 62 16.89 3.70 -3.16
CA ILE A 62 17.74 2.92 -4.07
C ILE A 62 19.17 3.47 -4.14
N SER A 63 19.35 4.77 -3.92
CA SER A 63 20.65 5.45 -3.83
C SER A 63 21.53 4.93 -2.68
N GLN A 64 20.95 4.31 -1.65
CA GLN A 64 21.73 3.72 -0.55
C GLN A 64 22.70 2.64 -1.03
N LEU A 65 22.42 2.00 -2.17
CA LEU A 65 23.23 0.94 -2.76
C LEU A 65 24.67 1.37 -3.06
N GLU A 66 24.92 2.66 -3.31
CA GLU A 66 26.27 3.20 -3.54
C GLU A 66 27.08 3.33 -2.24
N GLN A 67 26.39 3.39 -1.10
CA GLN A 67 26.97 3.80 0.18
C GLN A 67 26.69 2.76 1.28
N LEU A 68 26.52 1.49 0.89
CA LEU A 68 26.41 0.39 1.82
C LEU A 68 27.77 0.12 2.49
N PRO A 69 27.76 -0.25 3.78
CA PRO A 69 28.94 -0.82 4.41
C PRO A 69 29.25 -2.21 3.84
N ASP A 70 30.39 -2.78 4.24
CA ASP A 70 30.71 -4.18 3.96
C ASP A 70 29.69 -5.10 4.66
N LEU A 71 28.78 -5.66 3.85
CA LEU A 71 27.68 -6.47 4.35
C LEU A 71 28.15 -7.84 4.84
N ASP A 72 29.19 -8.42 4.24
CA ASP A 72 29.74 -9.71 4.68
C ASP A 72 30.36 -9.58 6.07
N SER A 73 31.04 -8.45 6.34
CA SER A 73 31.51 -8.13 7.70
C SER A 73 30.36 -7.97 8.71
N LEU A 74 29.24 -7.34 8.32
CA LEU A 74 28.06 -7.24 9.19
C LEU A 74 27.45 -8.61 9.52
N VAL A 75 27.42 -9.53 8.55
CA VAL A 75 26.96 -10.91 8.77
C VAL A 75 27.86 -11.64 9.75
N LYS A 76 29.19 -11.47 9.67
CA LYS A 76 30.13 -12.04 10.64
C LYS A 76 29.91 -11.49 12.05
N VAL A 77 29.68 -10.18 12.19
CA VAL A 77 29.35 -9.55 13.48
C VAL A 77 28.02 -10.10 14.02
N ALA A 78 27.00 -10.23 13.18
CA ALA A 78 25.74 -10.82 13.60
C ALA A 78 25.91 -12.29 14.03
N ALA A 79 26.69 -13.08 13.30
CA ALA A 79 26.99 -14.46 13.65
C ALA A 79 27.69 -14.57 15.01
N SER A 80 28.71 -13.74 15.28
CA SER A 80 29.41 -13.75 16.56
C SER A 80 28.53 -13.30 17.73
N MET A 81 27.59 -12.38 17.49
CA MET A 81 26.61 -11.97 18.48
C MET A 81 25.58 -13.06 18.82
N LEU A 82 25.32 -13.98 17.89
CA LEU A 82 24.39 -15.08 18.09
C LEU A 82 25.06 -16.35 18.65
N ASP A 83 26.38 -16.44 18.60
CA ASP A 83 27.15 -17.58 19.11
C ASP A 83 26.84 -17.92 20.59
N PRO A 84 26.74 -16.95 21.53
CA PRO A 84 26.36 -17.23 22.92
C PRO A 84 24.93 -17.77 23.08
N LEU A 85 24.08 -17.60 22.06
CA LEU A 85 22.71 -18.09 22.04
C LEU A 85 22.58 -19.44 21.33
N SER A 86 23.68 -20.02 20.85
CA SER A 86 23.70 -21.25 20.04
C SER A 86 22.87 -22.39 20.65
N ASP A 87 22.94 -22.61 21.96
CA ASP A 87 22.14 -23.61 22.67
C ASP A 87 20.63 -23.36 22.59
N SER A 88 20.21 -22.09 22.61
CA SER A 88 18.79 -21.68 22.48
C SER A 88 18.31 -21.66 21.03
N LEU A 89 19.24 -21.74 20.07
CA LEU A 89 19.00 -21.66 18.63
C LEU A 89 19.10 -23.03 17.94
N LYS A 90 19.22 -24.12 18.69
CA LYS A 90 19.29 -25.49 18.15
C LYS A 90 17.99 -25.90 17.45
N ALA A 91 18.15 -26.83 16.50
CA ALA A 91 17.08 -27.35 15.65
C ALA A 91 16.09 -28.23 16.44
N ASP A 92 15.02 -27.63 16.94
CA ASP A 92 13.98 -28.24 17.77
C ASP A 92 12.59 -28.21 17.12
N GLY A 93 12.52 -28.05 15.79
CA GLY A 93 11.26 -27.90 15.07
C GLY A 93 10.58 -26.54 15.28
N ILE A 94 11.22 -25.59 15.97
CA ILE A 94 10.71 -24.21 16.10
C ILE A 94 11.30 -23.34 15.00
N VAL A 95 10.42 -22.54 14.38
CA VAL A 95 10.80 -21.52 13.41
C VAL A 95 11.12 -20.23 14.15
N ARG A 96 12.27 -19.65 13.88
CA ARG A 96 12.75 -18.45 14.56
C ARG A 96 12.97 -17.32 13.58
N ARG A 97 12.59 -16.11 14.02
CA ARG A 97 13.08 -14.85 13.46
C ARG A 97 14.00 -14.20 14.49
N VAL A 98 15.20 -13.84 14.06
CA VAL A 98 16.18 -13.11 14.86
C VAL A 98 16.41 -11.76 14.21
N ASP A 99 16.12 -10.67 14.93
CA ASP A 99 16.49 -9.33 14.50
C ASP A 99 17.76 -8.88 15.23
N VAL A 100 18.76 -8.40 14.49
CA VAL A 100 20.02 -7.87 14.99
C VAL A 100 20.14 -6.41 14.55
N VAL A 101 20.10 -5.48 15.50
CA VAL A 101 20.19 -4.03 15.24
C VAL A 101 21.60 -3.55 15.54
N LEU A 102 22.29 -3.05 14.52
CA LEU A 102 23.67 -2.58 14.55
C LEU A 102 23.78 -1.05 14.36
N THR A 103 22.73 -0.31 14.69
CA THR A 103 22.62 1.15 14.43
C THR A 103 23.11 2.03 15.59
N ASP A 104 23.17 1.47 16.79
CA ASP A 104 23.46 2.19 18.04
C ASP A 104 24.85 1.80 18.58
N LEU A 105 25.35 2.54 19.58
CA LEU A 105 26.57 2.17 20.34
C LEU A 105 26.46 0.79 20.99
N ILE A 106 25.23 0.36 21.32
CA ILE A 106 24.95 -0.93 21.94
C ILE A 106 24.09 -1.74 20.96
N PRO A 107 24.64 -2.79 20.34
CA PRO A 107 23.87 -3.70 19.50
C PRO A 107 22.71 -4.33 20.26
N LYS A 108 21.59 -4.57 19.56
CA LYS A 108 20.39 -5.19 20.15
C LYS A 108 19.99 -6.43 19.38
N ILE A 109 19.52 -7.44 20.09
CA ILE A 109 19.03 -8.69 19.52
C ILE A 109 17.59 -8.92 19.98
N ARG A 110 16.70 -9.30 19.06
CA ARG A 110 15.35 -9.78 19.35
C ARG A 110 15.19 -11.17 18.76
N LEU A 111 14.79 -12.12 19.60
CA LEU A 111 14.40 -13.46 19.18
C LEU A 111 12.88 -13.56 19.21
N ILE A 112 12.29 -13.96 18.09
CA ILE A 112 10.87 -14.27 17.95
C ILE A 112 10.75 -15.74 17.56
N SER A 113 10.00 -16.50 18.34
CA SER A 113 9.75 -17.92 18.08
C SER A 113 8.32 -18.10 17.59
N HIS A 114 8.17 -18.86 16.51
CA HIS A 114 6.90 -19.26 15.94
C HIS A 114 6.81 -20.77 16.06
N PRO A 115 5.96 -21.31 16.95
CA PRO A 115 5.73 -22.75 16.99
C PRO A 115 5.14 -23.18 15.64
N GLU A 116 5.64 -24.27 15.07
CA GLU A 116 5.02 -24.84 13.87
C GLU A 116 3.64 -25.39 14.24
N PHE A 117 2.62 -25.06 13.44
CA PHE A 117 1.27 -25.58 13.66
C PHE A 117 1.11 -27.05 13.21
N THR A 118 2.12 -27.61 12.55
CA THR A 118 2.11 -28.96 11.99
C THR A 118 3.42 -29.65 12.28
N ASN A 119 3.38 -30.75 13.04
CA ASN A 119 4.55 -31.61 13.21
C ASN A 119 4.70 -32.49 11.96
N THR A 120 5.83 -32.36 11.28
CA THR A 120 6.18 -33.24 10.15
C THR A 120 7.26 -34.21 10.61
N TYR A 121 7.16 -35.46 10.17
CA TYR A 121 8.15 -36.49 10.49
C TYR A 121 8.71 -37.10 9.20
N THR A 122 9.95 -37.56 9.28
CA THR A 122 10.62 -38.34 8.23
C THR A 122 11.29 -39.55 8.87
N ILE A 123 11.55 -40.60 8.08
CA ILE A 123 12.32 -41.76 8.53
C ILE A 123 13.68 -41.69 7.86
N LYS A 124 14.73 -41.61 8.66
CA LYS A 124 16.12 -41.65 8.19
C LYS A 124 16.87 -42.66 9.03
N ASP A 125 17.64 -43.54 8.39
CA ASP A 125 18.45 -44.55 9.09
C ASP A 125 17.62 -45.44 10.05
N GLN A 126 16.39 -45.78 9.64
CA GLN A 126 15.38 -46.53 10.42
C GLN A 126 14.87 -45.83 11.69
N GLU A 127 15.24 -44.57 11.92
CA GLU A 127 14.74 -43.75 13.04
C GLU A 127 13.71 -42.73 12.56
N LEU A 128 12.63 -42.57 13.34
CA LEU A 128 11.64 -41.52 13.10
C LEU A 128 12.21 -40.19 13.63
N MET A 129 12.42 -39.24 12.73
CA MET A 129 12.91 -37.90 13.06
C MET A 129 11.84 -36.85 12.76
N GLN A 130 11.75 -35.83 13.61
CA GLN A 130 10.94 -34.65 13.28
C GLN A 130 11.65 -33.82 12.20
N LEU A 131 10.90 -33.47 11.15
CA LEU A 131 11.39 -32.67 10.03
C LEU A 131 10.87 -31.24 10.16
N LYS A 132 11.80 -30.29 10.35
CA LYS A 132 11.51 -28.86 10.24
C LYS A 132 11.35 -28.49 8.77
N ILE A 133 10.15 -28.07 8.38
CA ILE A 133 9.85 -27.69 6.99
C ILE A 133 10.16 -26.21 6.75
N ASN A 134 9.81 -25.36 7.71
CA ASN A 134 9.92 -23.92 7.54
C ASN A 134 11.33 -23.43 7.91
N GLN A 135 11.75 -22.37 7.23
CA GLN A 135 13.08 -21.80 7.37
C GLN A 135 13.11 -20.72 8.46
N ASP A 136 14.26 -20.61 9.11
CA ASP A 136 14.56 -19.52 10.02
C ASP A 136 14.91 -18.24 9.26
N THR A 137 14.74 -17.11 9.93
CA THR A 137 15.03 -15.78 9.38
C THR A 137 15.96 -15.01 10.29
N ILE A 138 17.04 -14.46 9.75
CA ILE A 138 17.92 -13.53 10.43
C ILE A 138 17.81 -12.20 9.72
N ARG A 139 17.52 -11.14 10.46
CA ARG A 139 17.35 -9.81 9.92
C ARG A 139 18.33 -8.86 10.58
N ILE A 140 19.27 -8.36 9.81
CA ILE A 140 20.30 -7.43 10.27
C ILE A 140 19.87 -6.02 9.83
N ILE A 141 19.82 -5.08 10.77
CA ILE A 141 19.44 -3.69 10.53
C ILE A 141 20.66 -2.81 10.77
N GLY A 142 21.01 -2.00 9.77
CA GLY A 142 22.20 -1.17 9.78
C GLY A 142 21.96 0.24 9.24
N LEU A 143 22.98 1.08 9.37
CA LEU A 143 23.00 2.44 8.81
C LEU A 143 23.89 2.49 7.57
N SER A 144 23.34 2.97 6.47
CA SER A 144 24.14 3.32 5.29
C SER A 144 24.85 4.66 5.53
N LYS A 145 25.95 4.92 4.81
CA LYS A 145 26.60 6.25 4.85
C LYS A 145 25.74 7.34 4.19
N SER A 146 24.74 6.93 3.41
CA SER A 146 23.80 7.83 2.74
C SER A 146 22.95 8.58 3.74
N ARG A 147 22.89 9.91 3.59
CA ARG A 147 22.08 10.78 4.43
C ARG A 147 20.83 11.25 3.69
N ALA A 148 19.67 10.94 4.25
CA ALA A 148 18.40 11.46 3.76
C ALA A 148 18.04 12.76 4.47
N ALA A 149 17.44 13.69 3.73
CA ALA A 149 16.91 14.94 4.26
C ALA A 149 15.52 14.71 4.86
N TRP A 150 15.40 14.86 6.17
CA TRP A 150 14.15 14.72 6.91
C TRP A 150 13.62 16.08 7.33
N ASN A 151 12.33 16.32 7.08
CA ASN A 151 11.63 17.47 7.64
C ASN A 151 11.31 17.19 9.10
N VAL A 152 11.97 17.92 10.00
CA VAL A 152 11.74 17.84 11.44
C VAL A 152 11.07 19.11 11.88
N MET A 153 9.92 18.96 12.54
CA MET A 153 9.21 20.05 13.18
C MET A 153 9.70 20.15 14.61
N ASP A 154 10.15 21.33 15.03
CA ASP A 154 10.48 21.56 16.44
C ASP A 154 9.20 21.70 17.30
N VAL A 155 9.38 21.80 18.61
CA VAL A 155 8.27 21.97 19.57
C VAL A 155 7.46 23.26 19.36
N ASN A 156 8.01 24.22 18.61
CA ASN A 156 7.38 25.49 18.26
C ASN A 156 6.75 25.47 16.86
N GLY A 157 6.72 24.31 16.18
CA GLY A 157 6.14 24.17 14.84
C GLY A 157 7.07 24.61 13.70
N LYS A 158 8.32 25.02 13.99
CA LYS A 158 9.28 25.45 12.97
C LYS A 158 9.85 24.23 12.25
N LYS A 159 9.73 24.23 10.92
CA LYS A 159 10.31 23.17 10.06
C LYS A 159 11.80 23.40 9.89
N SER A 160 12.59 22.36 10.11
CA SER A 160 14.01 22.30 9.80
C SER A 160 14.30 21.04 8.99
N ILE A 161 15.34 21.09 8.15
CA ILE A 161 15.81 19.93 7.41
C ILE A 161 16.98 19.34 8.19
N GLN A 162 16.88 18.07 8.60
CA GLN A 162 17.96 17.33 9.23
C GLN A 162 18.44 16.21 8.32
N LEU A 163 19.75 16.11 8.14
CA LEU A 163 20.38 15.01 7.41
C LEU A 163 20.62 13.84 8.36
N ARG A 164 19.90 12.73 8.16
CA ARG A 164 20.00 11.53 8.99
C ARG A 164 20.54 10.35 8.17
N PRO A 165 21.40 9.49 8.74
CA PRO A 165 21.77 8.25 8.08
C PRO A 165 20.53 7.41 7.75
N SER A 166 20.51 6.83 6.55
CA SER A 166 19.37 6.05 6.07
C SER A 166 19.52 4.59 6.51
N LEU A 167 18.45 4.01 7.04
CA LEU A 167 18.42 2.63 7.49
C LEU A 167 18.34 1.67 6.30
N PHE A 168 18.93 0.49 6.44
CA PHE A 168 18.73 -0.63 5.53
C PHE A 168 18.56 -1.91 6.34
N SER A 169 18.02 -2.95 5.70
CA SER A 169 18.04 -4.28 6.30
C SER A 169 18.53 -5.35 5.34
N VAL A 170 19.26 -6.32 5.89
CA VAL A 170 19.68 -7.56 5.25
C VAL A 170 18.91 -8.67 5.92
N THR A 171 18.03 -9.33 5.17
CA THR A 171 17.30 -10.52 5.62
C THR A 171 17.98 -11.75 5.07
N ILE A 172 18.21 -12.76 5.88
CA ILE A 172 18.83 -14.02 5.50
C ILE A 172 17.88 -15.11 5.95
N ILE A 173 17.45 -15.93 5.01
CA ILE A 173 16.57 -17.07 5.25
C ILE A 173 17.41 -18.33 5.10
N THR A 174 17.46 -19.13 6.16
CA THR A 174 18.28 -20.34 6.28
C THR A 174 17.47 -21.47 6.90
N ASN A 175 17.96 -22.70 6.86
CA ASN A 175 17.23 -23.81 7.50
C ASN A 175 17.28 -23.68 9.03
N ASN A 176 18.45 -23.29 9.56
CA ASN A 176 18.63 -22.98 10.97
C ASN A 176 19.37 -21.64 11.15
N ILE A 177 19.11 -20.91 12.23
CA ILE A 177 19.82 -19.67 12.56
C ILE A 177 21.36 -19.89 12.60
N ALA A 178 21.82 -21.04 13.10
CA ALA A 178 23.24 -21.38 13.17
C ALA A 178 23.94 -21.41 11.79
N ASP A 179 23.17 -21.62 10.71
CA ASP A 179 23.72 -21.69 9.35
C ASP A 179 24.26 -20.33 8.86
N ILE A 180 24.02 -19.22 9.58
CA ILE A 180 24.58 -17.91 9.24
C ILE A 180 26.11 -17.92 9.14
N ALA A 181 26.77 -18.72 9.98
CA ALA A 181 28.22 -18.87 9.97
C ALA A 181 28.73 -19.66 8.73
N THR A 182 27.83 -20.34 8.03
CA THR A 182 28.14 -21.16 6.85
C THR A 182 27.97 -20.41 5.52
N ILE A 183 27.52 -19.16 5.57
CA ILE A 183 27.40 -18.30 4.39
C ILE A 183 28.80 -18.10 3.80
N GLU A 184 28.91 -18.36 2.49
CA GLU A 184 30.18 -18.24 1.78
C GLU A 184 30.76 -16.82 1.94
N PRO A 185 32.08 -16.68 2.10
CA PRO A 185 32.72 -15.37 2.02
C PRO A 185 32.34 -14.66 0.71
N ASP A 186 32.12 -13.34 0.81
CA ASP A 186 31.77 -12.45 -0.29
C ASP A 186 30.41 -12.74 -0.96
N ALA A 187 29.57 -13.59 -0.35
CA ALA A 187 28.25 -13.91 -0.88
C ALA A 187 27.37 -12.66 -0.99
N LEU A 188 27.39 -11.79 0.01
CA LEU A 188 26.58 -10.57 0.00
C LEU A 188 27.18 -9.55 -0.97
N GLN A 189 28.50 -9.43 -1.02
CA GLN A 189 29.19 -8.58 -1.99
C GLN A 189 28.86 -8.97 -3.44
N LYS A 190 28.79 -10.27 -3.76
CA LYS A 190 28.33 -10.76 -5.08
C LYS A 190 26.89 -10.37 -5.39
N CYS A 191 26.00 -10.42 -4.38
CA CYS A 191 24.61 -9.97 -4.52
C CYS A 191 24.53 -8.47 -4.81
N VAL A 192 25.26 -7.66 -4.04
CA VAL A 192 25.35 -6.20 -4.22
C VAL A 192 25.90 -5.84 -5.60
N ALA A 193 26.98 -6.48 -6.04
CA ALA A 193 27.58 -6.24 -7.35
C ALA A 193 26.61 -6.56 -8.51
N SER A 194 25.91 -7.70 -8.41
CA SER A 194 24.92 -8.13 -9.41
C SER A 194 23.75 -7.14 -9.49
N LEU A 195 23.32 -6.62 -8.34
CA LEU A 195 22.27 -5.61 -8.26
C LEU A 195 22.73 -4.27 -8.84
N GLN A 196 23.91 -3.78 -8.45
CA GLN A 196 24.49 -2.52 -8.92
C GLN A 196 24.55 -2.49 -10.45
N GLN A 197 25.00 -3.57 -11.09
CA GLN A 197 25.04 -3.66 -12.55
C GLN A 197 23.67 -3.47 -13.22
N LYS A 198 22.58 -3.93 -12.59
CA LYS A 198 21.22 -3.85 -13.15
C LYS A 198 20.53 -2.52 -12.88
N VAL A 199 20.78 -1.90 -11.73
CA VAL A 199 20.08 -0.68 -11.30
C VAL A 199 20.93 0.59 -11.37
N GLU A 200 22.10 0.55 -12.02
CA GLU A 200 23.06 1.67 -12.12
C GLU A 200 22.41 3.01 -12.46
N LYS A 201 21.59 3.02 -13.52
CA LYS A 201 20.89 4.25 -13.98
C LYS A 201 19.97 4.84 -12.92
N PHE A 202 19.47 4.03 -11.98
CA PHE A 202 18.55 4.46 -10.94
C PHE A 202 19.29 4.93 -9.71
N TYR A 203 20.18 4.13 -9.13
CA TYR A 203 20.82 4.54 -7.87
C TYR A 203 21.78 5.72 -8.03
N LYS A 204 22.37 5.92 -9.22
CA LYS A 204 23.20 7.11 -9.51
C LYS A 204 22.39 8.39 -9.76
N ARG A 205 21.14 8.27 -10.23
CA ARG A 205 20.30 9.41 -10.62
C ARG A 205 19.30 9.80 -9.54
N ASP A 206 18.67 8.79 -8.94
CA ASP A 206 17.52 8.95 -8.06
C ASP A 206 18.03 9.06 -6.61
N LYS A 207 18.42 10.28 -6.19
CA LYS A 207 18.91 10.55 -4.82
C LYS A 207 17.89 10.14 -3.74
N LEU A 208 16.61 10.36 -4.04
CA LEU A 208 15.45 9.82 -3.33
C LEU A 208 14.72 8.88 -4.30
N ASN A 209 14.09 7.83 -3.78
CA ASN A 209 13.26 6.93 -4.58
C ASN A 209 12.24 7.76 -5.38
N SER A 210 12.19 7.53 -6.69
CA SER A 210 11.15 8.13 -7.50
C SER A 210 9.78 7.66 -7.00
N PRO A 211 8.81 8.56 -6.77
CA PRO A 211 7.45 8.19 -6.37
C PRO A 211 6.77 7.23 -7.37
N SER A 212 7.30 7.16 -8.60
CA SER A 212 6.77 6.33 -9.68
C SER A 212 7.39 4.92 -9.74
N TYR A 213 8.39 4.60 -8.91
CA TYR A 213 9.11 3.32 -8.98
C TYR A 213 9.18 2.63 -7.61
N ASN A 214 8.71 1.38 -7.54
CA ASN A 214 9.13 0.46 -6.48
C ASN A 214 10.17 -0.48 -7.07
N TYR A 215 11.41 -0.39 -6.60
CA TYR A 215 12.50 -1.20 -7.11
C TYR A 215 12.41 -2.60 -6.51
N ARG A 216 12.06 -3.59 -7.32
CA ARG A 216 11.88 -4.98 -6.88
C ARG A 216 12.43 -5.93 -7.93
N ALA A 217 13.29 -6.84 -7.51
CA ALA A 217 13.78 -7.92 -8.36
C ALA A 217 14.19 -9.13 -7.53
N SER A 218 14.18 -10.30 -8.19
CA SER A 218 14.73 -11.54 -7.66
C SER A 218 15.86 -12.04 -8.56
N PHE A 219 16.91 -12.58 -7.96
CA PHE A 219 18.11 -13.05 -8.64
C PHE A 219 18.38 -14.50 -8.26
N ASN A 220 18.60 -15.35 -9.27
CA ASN A 220 19.19 -16.66 -9.06
C ASN A 220 20.71 -16.51 -9.16
N MET A 221 21.41 -16.63 -8.03
CA MET A 221 22.86 -16.46 -7.96
C MET A 221 23.64 -17.66 -8.51
N LEU A 222 23.00 -18.84 -8.63
CA LEU A 222 23.61 -20.01 -9.26
C LEU A 222 23.76 -19.82 -10.78
N THR A 223 22.77 -19.17 -11.41
CA THR A 223 22.77 -18.90 -12.85
C THR A 223 23.16 -17.48 -13.21
N GLY A 224 23.30 -16.59 -12.22
CA GLY A 224 23.49 -15.15 -12.41
C GLY A 224 22.32 -14.43 -13.10
N LYS A 225 21.13 -15.05 -13.14
CA LYS A 225 19.97 -14.52 -13.89
C LYS A 225 18.98 -13.84 -12.96
N MET A 226 18.49 -12.69 -13.38
CA MET A 226 17.33 -12.04 -12.76
C MET A 226 16.05 -12.73 -13.25
N PHE A 227 15.13 -13.03 -12.34
CA PHE A 227 13.77 -13.42 -12.68
C PHE A 227 12.81 -12.49 -11.93
N SER A 228 12.34 -11.48 -12.63
CA SER A 228 11.33 -10.53 -12.16
C SER A 228 10.06 -10.75 -12.99
N PRO A 229 8.85 -10.56 -12.44
CA PRO A 229 7.59 -10.77 -13.18
C PRO A 229 7.53 -10.06 -14.53
N ILE A 230 8.27 -8.96 -14.69
CA ILE A 230 8.32 -8.14 -15.91
C ILE A 230 9.72 -8.05 -16.53
N ASN A 231 10.65 -8.93 -16.13
CA ASN A 231 12.07 -8.89 -16.52
C ASN A 231 12.77 -7.53 -16.28
N ASP A 232 12.20 -6.70 -15.41
CA ASP A 232 12.71 -5.39 -15.00
C ASP A 232 13.04 -5.38 -13.51
N SER A 233 13.99 -4.54 -13.12
CA SER A 233 14.46 -4.37 -11.73
C SER A 233 13.60 -3.42 -10.90
N TYR A 234 12.46 -3.00 -11.44
CA TYR A 234 11.49 -2.12 -10.81
C TYR A 234 10.10 -2.44 -11.32
N ILE A 235 9.11 -2.26 -10.47
CA ILE A 235 7.70 -2.23 -10.84
C ILE A 235 7.31 -0.75 -10.84
N PRO A 236 6.85 -0.18 -11.97
CA PRO A 236 6.30 1.16 -11.96
C PRO A 236 5.07 1.18 -11.05
N THR A 237 5.11 1.97 -9.99
CA THR A 237 4.04 2.06 -8.98
C THR A 237 3.26 3.35 -9.02
N GLY A 238 3.67 4.26 -9.88
CA GLY A 238 2.83 5.34 -10.35
C GLY A 238 2.34 4.98 -11.73
N TYR A 239 1.02 4.80 -11.87
CA TYR A 239 0.16 5.45 -12.87
C TYR A 239 -1.06 4.56 -13.06
N GLU A 240 -0.85 3.29 -13.35
CA GLU A 240 -1.92 2.34 -13.67
C GLU A 240 -2.42 1.60 -12.44
N LYS A 241 -3.65 1.90 -12.03
CA LYS A 241 -4.31 1.22 -10.91
C LYS A 241 -5.77 0.94 -11.21
N ILE A 242 -6.20 -0.28 -10.87
CA ILE A 242 -7.61 -0.61 -10.75
C ILE A 242 -8.05 -0.23 -9.34
N SER A 243 -9.17 0.45 -9.19
CA SER A 243 -9.70 0.86 -7.90
C SER A 243 -11.22 0.70 -7.86
N PRO A 244 -11.80 0.31 -6.72
CA PRO A 244 -13.25 0.31 -6.57
C PRO A 244 -13.78 1.76 -6.64
N VAL A 245 -14.98 1.91 -7.17
CA VAL A 245 -15.74 3.16 -7.19
C VAL A 245 -16.95 2.98 -6.30
N LEU A 246 -17.06 3.80 -5.26
CA LEU A 246 -18.25 3.97 -4.44
C LEU A 246 -18.53 5.47 -4.36
N GLY A 247 -19.79 5.86 -4.53
CA GLY A 247 -20.13 7.28 -4.55
C GLY A 247 -21.58 7.56 -4.22
N PHE A 248 -21.80 8.77 -3.71
CA PHE A 248 -23.12 9.34 -3.45
C PHE A 248 -23.27 10.62 -4.25
N SER A 249 -24.44 10.81 -4.85
CA SER A 249 -24.74 12.01 -5.62
C SER A 249 -26.19 12.47 -5.51
N LEU A 250 -26.42 13.75 -5.76
CA LEU A 250 -27.73 14.37 -5.94
C LEU A 250 -27.82 14.86 -7.38
N THR A 251 -28.86 14.46 -8.11
CA THR A 251 -29.05 14.86 -9.50
C THR A 251 -30.33 15.67 -9.63
N ALA A 252 -30.22 16.94 -10.01
CA ALA A 252 -31.36 17.77 -10.40
C ALA A 252 -31.72 17.44 -11.85
N VAL A 253 -32.87 16.82 -12.09
CA VAL A 253 -33.31 16.35 -13.41
C VAL A 253 -34.84 16.37 -13.49
N ARG A 254 -35.39 16.81 -14.63
CA ARG A 254 -36.85 16.88 -14.87
C ARG A 254 -37.63 17.54 -13.71
N GLY A 255 -37.09 18.61 -13.13
CA GLY A 255 -37.72 19.37 -12.05
C GLY A 255 -37.68 18.71 -10.66
N SER A 256 -36.94 17.60 -10.49
CA SER A 256 -36.80 16.90 -9.21
C SER A 256 -35.33 16.71 -8.82
N ILE A 257 -35.07 16.52 -7.53
CA ILE A 257 -33.75 16.15 -7.00
C ILE A 257 -33.76 14.66 -6.70
N ALA A 258 -32.94 13.90 -7.42
CA ALA A 258 -32.81 12.46 -7.29
C ALA A 258 -31.49 12.11 -6.57
N PRO A 259 -31.53 11.65 -5.31
CA PRO A 259 -30.36 11.05 -4.69
C PRO A 259 -29.99 9.74 -5.36
N SER A 260 -28.70 9.43 -5.36
CA SER A 260 -28.16 8.29 -6.07
C SER A 260 -26.91 7.70 -5.42
N ILE A 261 -26.74 6.41 -5.64
CA ILE A 261 -25.62 5.60 -5.17
C ILE A 261 -24.94 4.99 -6.39
N GLN A 262 -23.61 5.04 -6.40
CA GLN A 262 -22.76 4.54 -7.47
C GLN A 262 -21.88 3.41 -6.95
N ALA A 263 -21.74 2.34 -7.73
CA ALA A 263 -20.82 1.24 -7.45
C ALA A 263 -20.17 0.74 -8.75
N GLY A 264 -18.85 0.54 -8.75
CA GLY A 264 -18.15 0.07 -9.94
C GLY A 264 -16.63 -0.02 -9.78
N ILE A 265 -15.93 0.10 -10.91
CA ILE A 265 -14.48 0.02 -10.99
C ILE A 265 -13.92 1.21 -11.79
N ALA A 266 -12.69 1.60 -11.47
CA ALA A 266 -11.94 2.61 -12.18
C ALA A 266 -10.56 2.08 -12.55
N PHE A 267 -10.20 2.19 -13.82
CA PHE A 267 -8.82 2.12 -14.26
C PHE A 267 -8.26 3.54 -14.31
N ASN A 268 -7.29 3.82 -13.45
CA ASN A 268 -6.63 5.12 -13.41
C ASN A 268 -5.27 4.97 -14.05
N THR A 269 -4.87 5.94 -14.87
CA THR A 269 -3.53 6.06 -15.48
C THR A 269 -3.08 7.51 -15.37
N GLY A 270 -1.80 7.81 -15.56
CA GLY A 270 -1.30 9.17 -15.47
C GLY A 270 -0.01 9.37 -16.25
N ASN A 271 0.24 10.60 -16.66
CA ASN A 271 1.50 11.05 -17.25
C ASN A 271 2.00 12.27 -16.49
N ASN A 272 3.07 12.94 -16.93
CA ASN A 272 3.64 14.07 -16.18
C ASN A 272 2.69 15.25 -15.95
N TYR A 273 1.62 15.37 -16.72
CA TYR A 273 0.70 16.52 -16.71
C TYR A 273 -0.67 16.16 -16.13
N PHE A 274 -1.20 14.98 -16.47
CA PHE A 274 -2.57 14.59 -16.20
C PHE A 274 -2.67 13.24 -15.49
N ASN A 275 -3.74 13.10 -14.72
CA ASN A 275 -4.28 11.83 -14.28
C ASN A 275 -5.57 11.56 -15.06
N ASN A 276 -5.68 10.40 -15.67
CA ASN A 276 -6.86 9.93 -16.37
C ASN A 276 -7.53 8.84 -15.53
N SER A 277 -8.86 8.84 -15.50
CA SER A 277 -9.69 7.85 -14.80
C SER A 277 -10.76 7.37 -15.75
N PHE A 278 -10.68 6.10 -16.15
CA PHE A 278 -11.70 5.40 -16.92
C PHE A 278 -12.55 4.60 -15.93
N ARG A 279 -13.82 4.98 -15.78
CA ARG A 279 -14.72 4.42 -14.78
C ARG A 279 -15.87 3.71 -15.47
N PHE A 280 -16.20 2.54 -14.95
CA PHE A 280 -17.39 1.79 -15.30
C PHE A 280 -18.16 1.52 -14.02
N TYR A 281 -19.37 2.05 -13.92
CA TYR A 281 -20.17 1.93 -12.71
C TYR A 281 -21.66 1.85 -13.01
N ILE A 282 -22.38 1.25 -12.07
CA ILE A 282 -23.83 1.32 -12.02
C ILE A 282 -24.21 2.46 -11.09
N GLU A 283 -25.15 3.30 -11.51
CA GLU A 283 -25.75 4.33 -10.68
C GLU A 283 -27.24 4.06 -10.51
N ARG A 284 -27.67 3.93 -9.26
CA ARG A 284 -29.08 3.83 -8.92
C ARG A 284 -29.58 5.17 -8.40
N GLN A 285 -30.52 5.77 -9.12
CA GLN A 285 -31.19 7.02 -8.81
C GLN A 285 -32.57 6.76 -8.20
N TYR A 286 -32.91 7.49 -7.15
CA TYR A 286 -34.16 7.34 -6.42
C TYR A 286 -35.02 8.59 -6.55
N PHE A 287 -36.33 8.40 -6.73
CA PHE A 287 -37.32 9.47 -6.68
C PHE A 287 -38.37 9.10 -5.63
N PHE A 288 -38.77 10.10 -4.85
CA PHE A 288 -39.72 9.95 -3.77
C PHE A 288 -40.96 10.78 -4.07
N SER A 289 -42.12 10.15 -4.03
CA SER A 289 -43.41 10.81 -4.21
C SER A 289 -44.41 10.27 -3.19
N ARG A 290 -45.55 10.96 -3.01
CA ARG A 290 -46.66 10.45 -2.22
C ARG A 290 -47.85 10.20 -3.12
N ASP A 291 -48.56 9.11 -2.89
CA ASP A 291 -49.80 8.80 -3.61
C ASP A 291 -51.00 9.59 -3.04
N ALA A 292 -52.17 9.40 -3.64
CA ALA A 292 -53.42 10.03 -3.20
C ALA A 292 -53.84 9.65 -1.76
N SER A 293 -53.30 8.55 -1.22
CA SER A 293 -53.51 8.11 0.17
C SER A 293 -52.37 8.57 1.11
N ASN A 294 -51.53 9.51 0.67
CA ASN A 294 -50.38 10.05 1.40
C ASN A 294 -49.28 9.00 1.71
N LYS A 295 -49.31 7.82 1.08
CA LYS A 295 -48.29 6.77 1.24
C LYS A 295 -47.07 7.11 0.39
N LEU A 296 -45.88 6.91 0.96
CA LEU A 296 -44.62 7.11 0.26
C LEU A 296 -44.45 6.06 -0.84
N ASN A 297 -44.24 6.52 -2.07
CA ASN A 297 -43.80 5.70 -3.19
C ASN A 297 -42.33 6.02 -3.51
N THR A 298 -41.55 4.97 -3.76
CA THR A 298 -40.13 5.07 -4.11
C THR A 298 -39.90 4.43 -5.47
N ASP A 299 -39.64 5.31 -6.44
CA ASP A 299 -39.23 4.96 -7.79
C ASP A 299 -37.71 4.84 -7.83
N ALA A 300 -37.20 3.89 -8.62
CA ALA A 300 -35.78 3.58 -8.68
C ALA A 300 -35.34 3.27 -10.10
N ASN A 301 -34.35 3.99 -10.59
CA ASN A 301 -33.86 3.89 -11.95
C ASN A 301 -32.37 3.62 -11.95
N ILE A 302 -31.92 2.69 -12.78
CA ILE A 302 -30.54 2.23 -12.79
C ILE A 302 -29.92 2.56 -14.14
N PHE A 303 -28.78 3.24 -14.10
CA PHE A 303 -27.96 3.55 -15.26
C PHE A 303 -26.65 2.76 -15.20
N ALA A 304 -26.27 2.14 -16.31
CA ALA A 304 -24.90 1.70 -16.53
C ALA A 304 -24.10 2.85 -17.15
N VAL A 305 -22.94 3.17 -16.58
CA VAL A 305 -22.20 4.40 -16.90
C VAL A 305 -20.76 4.09 -17.23
N ALA A 306 -20.30 4.60 -18.37
CA ALA A 306 -18.89 4.72 -18.72
C ALA A 306 -18.48 6.19 -18.57
N GLN A 307 -17.37 6.47 -17.90
CA GLN A 307 -16.89 7.82 -17.65
C GLN A 307 -15.38 7.93 -17.84
N LEU A 308 -14.95 8.93 -18.58
CA LEU A 308 -13.56 9.37 -18.67
C LEU A 308 -13.43 10.70 -17.95
N THR A 309 -12.53 10.77 -16.97
CA THR A 309 -12.16 12.01 -16.28
C THR A 309 -10.66 12.26 -16.42
N GLN A 310 -10.28 13.49 -16.75
CA GLN A 310 -8.90 13.95 -16.81
C GLN A 310 -8.69 15.11 -15.83
N THR A 311 -7.73 14.98 -14.92
CA THR A 311 -7.38 16.02 -13.94
C THR A 311 -5.91 16.38 -14.03
N GLU A 312 -5.59 17.68 -13.93
CA GLU A 312 -4.20 18.14 -13.84
C GLU A 312 -3.60 17.75 -12.48
N LYS A 313 -2.36 17.23 -12.48
CA LYS A 313 -1.68 16.77 -11.25
C LYS A 313 -1.50 17.88 -10.21
N ASN A 314 -1.23 19.11 -10.67
CA ASN A 314 -0.94 20.25 -9.79
C ASN A 314 -2.20 20.99 -9.29
N ARG A 315 -3.40 20.61 -9.75
CA ARG A 315 -4.67 21.26 -9.36
C ARG A 315 -5.43 20.51 -8.27
N SER A 316 -4.81 19.53 -7.63
CA SER A 316 -5.39 18.82 -6.49
C SER A 316 -5.35 19.72 -5.24
N GLY A 317 -6.47 20.39 -4.94
CA GLY A 317 -6.65 21.23 -3.77
C GLY A 317 -8.12 21.44 -3.40
N ASN A 318 -8.38 22.31 -2.43
CA ASN A 318 -9.76 22.62 -2.00
C ASN A 318 -10.49 23.58 -2.95
N ASN A 319 -9.76 24.23 -3.85
CA ASN A 319 -10.33 25.14 -4.84
C ASN A 319 -11.07 24.38 -5.95
N LEU A 320 -12.18 24.94 -6.41
CA LEU A 320 -12.89 24.42 -7.57
C LEU A 320 -12.07 24.68 -8.84
N TYR A 321 -11.97 23.68 -9.70
CA TYR A 321 -11.35 23.78 -11.01
C TYR A 321 -12.14 22.98 -12.04
N PHE A 322 -11.99 23.34 -13.32
CA PHE A 322 -12.52 22.55 -14.43
C PHE A 322 -11.63 21.33 -14.67
N ALA A 323 -12.26 20.15 -14.67
CA ALA A 323 -11.64 18.91 -15.10
C ALA A 323 -12.30 18.42 -16.39
N GLY A 324 -11.50 17.84 -17.29
CA GLY A 324 -12.02 17.16 -18.47
C GLY A 324 -12.89 16.00 -18.01
N ASN A 325 -14.13 15.94 -18.49
CA ASN A 325 -15.05 14.86 -18.15
C ASN A 325 -15.96 14.57 -19.35
N LEU A 326 -16.10 13.29 -19.66
CA LEU A 326 -17.12 12.76 -20.57
C LEU A 326 -17.71 11.53 -19.91
N SER A 327 -19.01 11.55 -19.66
CA SER A 327 -19.74 10.37 -19.16
C SER A 327 -20.89 10.01 -20.08
N ILE A 328 -21.13 8.72 -20.28
CA ILE A 328 -22.26 8.19 -21.04
C ILE A 328 -22.95 7.17 -20.15
N GLY A 329 -24.23 7.41 -19.85
CA GLY A 329 -25.07 6.50 -19.09
C GLY A 329 -26.25 5.98 -19.91
N TYR A 330 -26.53 4.69 -19.80
CA TYR A 330 -27.70 4.05 -20.41
C TYR A 330 -28.63 3.48 -19.34
N LEU A 331 -29.93 3.75 -19.45
CA LEU A 331 -30.95 3.25 -18.53
C LEU A 331 -31.13 1.73 -18.73
N VAL A 332 -30.69 0.94 -17.74
CA VAL A 332 -30.78 -0.53 -17.80
C VAL A 332 -31.95 -1.09 -17.00
N SER A 333 -32.46 -0.36 -16.02
CA SER A 333 -33.65 -0.76 -15.27
C SER A 333 -34.46 0.47 -14.86
N ARG A 334 -35.79 0.34 -14.98
CA ARG A 334 -36.75 1.40 -14.67
C ARG A 334 -37.79 0.92 -13.67
N LYS A 335 -38.04 1.72 -12.64
CA LYS A 335 -39.21 1.61 -11.77
C LYS A 335 -39.82 3.00 -11.59
N GLY A 336 -41.06 3.17 -12.00
CA GLY A 336 -41.74 4.47 -12.09
C GLY A 336 -41.71 5.08 -13.50
N ASN A 337 -42.31 6.26 -13.63
CA ASN A 337 -42.51 6.95 -14.92
C ASN A 337 -41.60 8.18 -15.09
N TRP A 338 -40.43 8.18 -14.45
CA TRP A 338 -39.48 9.30 -14.51
C TRP A 338 -38.64 9.34 -15.79
N TYR A 339 -38.41 8.18 -16.43
CA TYR A 339 -37.64 8.05 -17.65
C TYR A 339 -38.35 7.16 -18.67
N GLU A 340 -38.16 7.42 -19.95
CA GLU A 340 -38.66 6.57 -21.03
C GLU A 340 -37.76 5.34 -21.23
N PRO A 341 -38.21 4.29 -21.95
CA PRO A 341 -37.29 3.27 -22.43
C PRO A 341 -36.17 3.88 -23.28
N SER A 342 -34.99 3.26 -23.25
CA SER A 342 -33.81 3.70 -24.02
C SER A 342 -33.38 5.14 -23.73
N THR A 343 -33.51 5.57 -22.47
CA THR A 343 -32.93 6.83 -21.99
C THR A 343 -31.40 6.73 -21.92
N LEU A 344 -30.75 7.72 -22.51
CA LEU A 344 -29.33 7.99 -22.44
C LEU A 344 -29.08 9.27 -21.66
N ARG A 345 -27.92 9.36 -21.03
CA ARG A 345 -27.40 10.60 -20.45
C ARG A 345 -25.96 10.82 -20.84
N ILE A 346 -25.62 12.06 -21.15
CA ILE A 346 -24.24 12.49 -21.44
C ILE A 346 -23.83 13.53 -20.41
N GLY A 347 -22.72 13.30 -19.72
CA GLY A 347 -22.10 14.26 -18.82
C GLY A 347 -20.93 14.98 -19.45
N LEU A 348 -20.81 16.26 -19.10
CA LEU A 348 -19.89 17.24 -19.68
C LEU A 348 -18.77 17.61 -18.68
N PRO A 349 -17.80 18.47 -19.04
CA PRO A 349 -16.72 18.90 -18.15
C PRO A 349 -17.22 19.31 -16.77
N VAL A 350 -16.50 18.84 -15.74
CA VAL A 350 -16.95 18.88 -14.35
C VAL A 350 -16.21 19.99 -13.61
N LEU A 351 -16.95 20.77 -12.82
CA LEU A 351 -16.35 21.64 -11.81
C LEU A 351 -16.11 20.79 -10.56
N LYS A 352 -14.85 20.65 -10.16
CA LYS A 352 -14.46 19.70 -9.10
C LYS A 352 -13.46 20.31 -8.13
N ASN A 353 -13.54 19.89 -6.86
CA ASN A 353 -12.46 20.00 -5.88
C ASN A 353 -12.26 18.63 -5.18
N LYS A 354 -11.54 18.63 -4.06
CA LYS A 354 -11.31 17.40 -3.26
C LYS A 354 -12.60 16.72 -2.78
N HIS A 355 -13.66 17.47 -2.48
CA HIS A 355 -14.85 16.97 -1.78
C HIS A 355 -16.13 16.95 -2.63
N LEU A 356 -16.20 17.77 -3.66
CA LEU A 356 -17.40 18.01 -4.45
C LEU A 356 -17.09 17.97 -5.94
N SER A 357 -18.03 17.48 -6.73
CA SER A 357 -18.00 17.54 -8.19
C SER A 357 -19.38 17.92 -8.72
N ILE A 358 -19.43 18.91 -9.59
CA ILE A 358 -20.64 19.45 -10.21
C ILE A 358 -20.54 19.17 -11.70
N GLU A 359 -21.36 18.23 -12.18
CA GLU A 359 -21.36 17.71 -13.53
C GLU A 359 -22.65 18.12 -14.24
N PRO A 360 -22.59 18.99 -15.27
CA PRO A 360 -23.72 19.21 -16.15
C PRO A 360 -23.96 17.96 -17.00
N GLN A 361 -25.23 17.62 -17.20
CA GLN A 361 -25.67 16.44 -17.92
C GLN A 361 -26.81 16.78 -18.89
N LEU A 362 -26.88 16.06 -20.00
CA LEU A 362 -28.01 16.05 -20.91
C LEU A 362 -28.65 14.67 -20.85
N VAL A 363 -29.96 14.61 -20.63
CA VAL A 363 -30.74 13.36 -20.57
C VAL A 363 -31.74 13.36 -21.72
N PHE A 364 -31.79 12.28 -22.50
CA PHE A 364 -32.67 12.15 -23.67
C PHE A 364 -33.02 10.68 -23.90
N ASN A 365 -33.97 10.38 -24.76
CA ASN A 365 -34.30 9.00 -25.15
C ASN A 365 -34.25 8.80 -26.67
N GLY A 366 -33.88 7.59 -27.10
CA GLY A 366 -33.67 7.29 -28.52
C GLY A 366 -32.67 8.24 -29.19
N TRP A 367 -32.95 8.65 -30.42
CA TRP A 367 -32.17 9.66 -31.16
C TRP A 367 -32.55 11.08 -30.71
N PHE A 368 -32.06 11.51 -29.53
CA PHE A 368 -32.19 12.87 -28.98
C PHE A 368 -33.63 13.38 -28.74
N LYS A 369 -34.59 12.49 -28.47
CA LYS A 369 -35.95 12.90 -28.08
C LYS A 369 -35.99 13.27 -26.59
N ASN A 370 -36.94 14.12 -26.20
CA ASN A 370 -37.19 14.56 -24.82
C ASN A 370 -35.92 15.01 -24.07
N LEU A 371 -35.10 15.81 -24.76
CA LEU A 371 -33.86 16.33 -24.20
C LEU A 371 -34.14 17.22 -22.98
N SER A 372 -33.50 16.90 -21.86
CA SER A 372 -33.65 17.57 -20.57
C SER A 372 -32.27 17.87 -19.98
N PRO A 373 -32.00 19.13 -19.58
CA PRO A 373 -30.79 19.44 -18.84
C PRO A 373 -30.86 18.85 -17.43
N SER A 374 -29.71 18.47 -16.90
CA SER A 374 -29.54 17.91 -15.57
C SER A 374 -28.24 18.41 -14.96
N ILE A 375 -28.19 18.50 -13.64
CA ILE A 375 -26.96 18.83 -12.90
C ILE A 375 -26.77 17.80 -11.80
N LYS A 376 -25.61 17.14 -11.79
CA LYS A 376 -25.24 16.13 -10.81
C LYS A 376 -24.19 16.68 -9.85
N PHE A 377 -24.49 16.63 -8.57
CA PHE A 377 -23.58 16.91 -7.46
C PHE A 377 -23.08 15.59 -6.88
N SER A 378 -21.77 15.33 -6.95
CA SER A 378 -21.16 14.12 -6.41
C SER A 378 -20.24 14.44 -5.25
N PHE A 379 -20.33 13.66 -4.17
CA PHE A 379 -19.50 13.82 -2.98
C PHE A 379 -18.33 12.84 -3.04
N ASN A 380 -17.10 13.37 -2.96
CA ASN A 380 -15.87 12.59 -2.99
C ASN A 380 -15.34 12.45 -1.56
N PHE A 381 -14.96 11.22 -1.18
CA PHE A 381 -14.42 10.88 0.15
C PHE A 381 -12.98 10.43 0.05
#